data_AF-A0A846DGQ8-F1
#
_entry.id   AF-A0A846DGQ8-F1
#
_cell.length_a   1.000
_cell.length_b   1.000
_cell.length_c   1.000
_cell.angle_alpha   90.00
_cell.angle_beta   90.00
_cell.angle_gamma   90.00
#
_symmetry.space_group_name_H-M   'P 1'
#
loop_
_entity.id
_entity.type
_entity.pdbx_description
1 polymer ?
#
loop_
_entity_poly.entity_id
_entity_poly.type
_entity_poly.pdbx_seq_one_letter_code
_entity_poly.pdbx_strand_id
1 'polypeptide(L)'
;MKKEQMALLKTIQQVILYLRVLGWDGKNSKDPNEQFEMIADLADSIHNIPEALMQDEIDLNFHVEIMLGGFDSKEYSDAPCSPYQIYQNELRMLKNEM
;
A
#
# COMPACT_ATOMS: atom_id res chain seq x y z
N MET A 1 8.70 11.05 13.94
CA MET A 1 8.57 10.63 12.53
C MET A 1 8.24 11.83 11.68
N LYS A 2 8.88 11.98 10.52
CA LYS A 2 8.49 13.00 9.53
C LYS A 2 7.07 12.70 9.02
N LYS A 3 6.35 13.72 8.51
CA LYS A 3 4.95 13.55 8.04
C LYS A 3 4.87 12.49 6.93
N GLU A 4 5.88 12.42 6.07
CA GLU A 4 6.04 11.46 4.99
C GLU A 4 6.17 10.03 5.53
N GLN A 5 7.00 9.82 6.55
CA GLN A 5 7.14 8.51 7.20
C GLN A 5 5.85 8.09 7.90
N MET A 6 5.14 9.04 8.52
CA MET A 6 3.83 8.77 9.13
C MET A 6 2.77 8.41 8.07
N ALA A 7 2.77 9.09 6.92
CA ALA A 7 1.89 8.76 5.80
C ALA A 7 2.19 7.36 5.25
N LEU A 8 3.47 7.00 5.10
CA LEU A 8 3.88 5.63 4.72
C LEU A 8 3.40 4.59 5.72
N LEU A 9 3.59 4.83 7.03
CA LEU A 9 3.11 3.91 8.06
C LEU A 9 1.60 3.69 7.99
N LYS A 10 0.81 4.77 7.86
CA LYS A 10 -0.64 4.68 7.72
C LYS A 10 -1.07 3.95 6.45
N THR A 11 -0.33 4.16 5.35
CA THR A 11 -0.54 3.44 4.09
C THR A 11 -0.38 1.94 4.27
N ILE A 12 0.72 1.50 4.88
CA ILE A 12 0.97 0.09 5.20
C ILE A 12 -0.17 -0.49 6.05
N GLN A 13 -0.60 0.23 7.08
CA GLN A 13 -1.69 -0.22 7.95
C GLN A 13 -3.00 -0.44 7.19
N GLN A 14 -3.36 0.48 6.28
CA GLN A 14 -4.55 0.33 5.44
C GLN A 14 -4.40 -0.82 4.45
N VAL A 15 -3.26 -0.94 3.76
CA VAL A 15 -3.01 -2.05 2.82
C VAL A 15 -3.07 -3.41 3.52
N ILE A 16 -2.51 -3.54 4.72
CA ILE A 16 -2.62 -4.78 5.52
C ILE A 16 -4.08 -5.12 5.85
N LEU A 17 -4.90 -4.12 6.18
CA LEU A 17 -6.34 -4.33 6.42
C LEU A 17 -7.03 -4.81 5.14
N TYR A 18 -6.70 -4.21 3.98
CA TYR A 18 -7.24 -4.65 2.69
C TYR A 18 -6.85 -6.08 2.33
N LEU A 19 -5.57 -6.44 2.50
CA LEU A 19 -5.10 -7.81 2.29
C LEU A 19 -5.88 -8.84 3.12
N ARG A 20 -6.24 -8.48 4.37
CA ARG A 20 -7.07 -9.36 5.22
C ARG A 20 -8.49 -9.52 4.70
N VAL A 21 -9.11 -8.43 4.24
CA VAL A 21 -10.46 -8.47 3.65
C VAL A 21 -10.45 -9.28 2.36
N LEU A 22 -9.50 -9.01 1.46
CA LEU A 22 -9.34 -9.74 0.20
C LEU A 22 -9.07 -11.22 0.43
N GLY A 23 -8.22 -11.58 1.38
CA GLY A 23 -7.97 -12.98 1.73
C GLY A 23 -9.20 -13.69 2.30
N TRP A 24 -10.05 -12.97 3.05
CA TRP A 24 -11.33 -13.51 3.53
C TRP A 24 -12.33 -13.72 2.39
N ASP A 25 -12.50 -12.72 1.53
CA ASP A 25 -13.46 -12.76 0.42
C ASP A 25 -13.04 -13.77 -0.66
N GLY A 26 -11.74 -13.88 -0.93
CA GLY A 26 -11.20 -14.77 -1.97
C GLY A 26 -11.33 -16.25 -1.67
N LYS A 27 -11.51 -16.61 -0.41
CA LYS A 27 -11.89 -17.98 -0.02
C LYS A 27 -13.21 -18.44 -0.65
N ASN A 28 -14.06 -17.50 -1.08
CA ASN A 28 -15.38 -17.75 -1.65
C ASN A 28 -15.52 -17.23 -3.11
N SER A 29 -14.42 -16.82 -3.74
CA SER A 29 -14.42 -16.22 -5.09
C SER A 29 -14.63 -17.25 -6.20
N LYS A 30 -15.26 -16.81 -7.30
CA LYS A 30 -15.40 -17.59 -8.54
C LYS A 30 -14.12 -17.58 -9.40
N ASP A 31 -13.26 -16.60 -9.21
CA ASP A 31 -11.94 -16.51 -9.83
C ASP A 31 -10.86 -16.26 -8.76
N PRO A 32 -10.35 -17.33 -8.13
CA PRO A 32 -9.37 -17.20 -7.08
C PRO A 32 -7.99 -16.78 -7.60
N ASN A 33 -7.67 -16.98 -8.88
CA ASN A 33 -6.32 -16.78 -9.40
C ASN A 33 -5.98 -15.29 -9.55
N GLU A 34 -6.87 -14.50 -10.18
CA GLU A 34 -6.69 -13.05 -10.30
C GLU A 34 -6.62 -12.39 -8.91
N GLN A 35 -7.42 -12.89 -7.96
CA GLN A 35 -7.41 -12.39 -6.59
C GLN A 35 -6.14 -12.75 -5.83
N PHE A 36 -5.57 -13.94 -6.02
CA PHE A 36 -4.29 -14.30 -5.43
C PHE A 36 -3.13 -13.49 -6.03
N GLU A 37 -3.16 -13.23 -7.34
CA GLU A 37 -2.18 -12.35 -8.00
C GLU A 37 -2.27 -10.93 -7.43
N MET A 38 -3.48 -10.35 -7.35
CA MET A 38 -3.70 -9.04 -6.75
C MET A 38 -3.21 -8.98 -5.29
N ILE A 39 -3.49 -10.00 -4.48
CA ILE A 39 -2.99 -10.09 -3.09
C ILE A 39 -1.45 -10.12 -3.06
N ALA A 40 -0.83 -10.92 -3.93
CA ALA A 40 0.63 -11.03 -4.01
C ALA A 40 1.27 -9.69 -4.41
N ASP A 41 0.73 -9.03 -5.43
CA ASP A 41 1.24 -7.74 -5.91
C ASP A 41 1.03 -6.61 -4.89
N LEU A 42 -0.11 -6.58 -4.17
CA LEU A 42 -0.33 -5.65 -3.07
C LEU A 42 0.66 -5.91 -1.93
N ALA A 43 0.90 -7.16 -1.55
CA ALA A 43 1.86 -7.50 -0.50
C ALA A 43 3.29 -7.11 -0.90
N ASP A 44 3.68 -7.35 -2.15
CA ASP A 44 4.99 -6.98 -2.68
C ASP A 44 5.20 -5.45 -2.65
N SER A 45 4.17 -4.67 -2.99
CA SER A 45 4.26 -3.20 -3.01
C SER A 45 4.60 -2.56 -1.65
N ILE A 46 4.32 -3.26 -0.54
CA ILE A 46 4.53 -2.72 0.81
C ILE A 46 5.58 -3.46 1.65
N HIS A 47 6.07 -4.63 1.23
CA HIS A 47 6.82 -5.53 2.12
C HIS A 47 8.12 -4.92 2.68
N ASN A 48 8.79 -4.05 1.91
CA ASN A 48 10.07 -3.45 2.29
C ASN A 48 9.94 -2.13 3.06
N ILE A 49 8.73 -1.57 3.16
CA ILE A 49 8.52 -0.27 3.80
C ILE A 49 8.68 -0.35 5.34
N PRO A 50 8.19 -1.39 6.06
CA PRO A 50 8.37 -1.49 7.51
C PRO A 50 9.83 -1.44 7.96
N GLU A 51 10.73 -2.15 7.26
CA GLU A 51 12.16 -2.14 7.58
C GLU A 51 12.77 -0.76 7.29
N ALA A 52 12.42 -0.14 6.17
CA ALA A 52 12.91 1.19 5.81
C ALA A 52 12.48 2.27 6.81
N LEU A 53 11.29 2.14 7.41
CA LEU A 53 10.81 3.06 8.45
C LEU A 53 11.60 2.96 9.77
N MET A 54 12.40 1.90 9.96
CA MET A 54 13.28 1.74 11.12
C MET A 54 14.66 2.37 10.91
N GLN A 55 14.98 2.81 9.70
CA GLN A 55 16.27 3.42 9.37
C GLN A 55 16.26 4.93 9.65
N ASP A 56 17.39 5.47 10.12
CA ASP A 56 17.56 6.91 10.39
C ASP A 56 17.49 7.75 9.09
N GLU A 57 17.97 7.17 7.98
CA GLU A 57 17.90 7.73 6.64
C GLU A 57 17.07 6.81 5.75
N ILE A 58 15.90 7.29 5.30
CA ILE A 58 15.01 6.58 4.39
C ILE A 58 14.97 7.30 3.05
N ASP A 59 15.16 6.55 1.95
CA ASP A 59 14.92 7.05 0.59
C ASP A 59 13.41 7.04 0.32
N LEU A 60 12.75 8.13 0.69
CA LEU A 60 11.31 8.27 0.54
C LEU A 60 10.85 8.16 -0.92
N ASN A 61 11.66 8.61 -1.88
CA ASN A 61 11.25 8.61 -3.29
C ASN A 61 11.18 7.17 -3.82
N PHE A 62 12.16 6.35 -3.46
CA PHE A 62 12.17 4.93 -3.82
C PHE A 62 10.90 4.21 -3.32
N HIS A 63 10.55 4.39 -2.04
CA HIS A 63 9.36 3.74 -1.47
C HIS A 63 8.05 4.27 -2.06
N VAL A 64 7.98 5.55 -2.39
CA VAL A 64 6.74 6.19 -2.86
C VAL A 64 6.48 5.93 -4.34
N GLU A 65 7.48 6.13 -5.22
CA GLU A 65 7.27 6.06 -6.67
C GLU A 65 7.45 4.65 -7.22
N ILE A 66 8.46 3.91 -6.75
CA ILE A 66 8.81 2.61 -7.33
C ILE A 66 8.00 1.49 -6.68
N MET A 67 7.91 1.48 -5.35
CA MET A 67 7.26 0.37 -4.64
C MET A 67 5.73 0.49 -4.63
N LEU A 68 5.19 1.62 -4.16
CA LEU A 68 3.74 1.81 -4.09
C LEU A 68 3.12 2.00 -5.49
N GLY A 69 3.76 2.78 -6.36
CA GLY A 69 3.26 3.07 -7.72
C GLY A 69 3.33 1.88 -8.68
N GLY A 70 4.17 0.86 -8.40
CA GLY A 70 4.29 -0.34 -9.22
C GLY A 70 3.00 -1.15 -9.28
N PHE A 71 2.31 -1.32 -8.15
CA PHE A 71 0.99 -1.97 -8.10
C PHE A 71 -0.05 -1.21 -8.92
N ASP A 72 -0.06 0.12 -8.81
CA ASP A 72 -1.03 1.01 -9.45
C ASP A 72 -0.91 1.04 -10.99
N SER A 73 0.18 0.53 -11.54
CA SER A 73 0.37 0.39 -12.98
C SER A 73 -0.40 -0.81 -13.59
N LYS A 74 -0.94 -1.70 -12.74
CA LYS A 74 -1.73 -2.86 -13.16
C LYS A 74 -3.22 -2.54 -13.07
N GLU A 75 -3.97 -2.86 -14.13
CA GLU A 75 -5.43 -2.66 -14.17
C GLU A 75 -6.16 -3.89 -13.62
N TYR A 76 -6.33 -3.97 -12.30
CA TYR A 76 -7.25 -4.95 -11.71
C TYR A 76 -8.67 -4.39 -11.69
N SER A 77 -9.63 -5.13 -12.26
CA SER A 77 -11.02 -4.68 -12.37
C SER A 77 -11.70 -4.44 -11.01
N ASP A 78 -11.26 -5.16 -9.98
CA ASP A 78 -11.81 -5.12 -8.63
C ASP A 78 -10.82 -4.57 -7.59
N ALA A 79 -9.75 -3.87 -8.00
CA ALA A 79 -8.82 -3.27 -7.06
C ALA A 79 -9.56 -2.31 -6.11
N PRO A 80 -9.62 -2.61 -4.80
CA PRO A 80 -10.38 -1.78 -3.86
C PRO A 80 -9.64 -0.49 -3.51
N CYS A 81 -8.32 -0.45 -3.73
CA CYS A 81 -7.50 0.71 -3.41
C CYS A 81 -6.20 0.77 -4.21
N SER A 82 -5.73 1.99 -4.42
CA SER A 82 -4.40 2.31 -4.90
C SER A 82 -3.48 2.67 -3.72
N PRO A 83 -2.41 1.89 -3.42
CA PRO A 83 -1.50 2.19 -2.33
C PRO A 83 -0.87 3.59 -2.44
N TYR A 84 -0.53 4.04 -3.66
CA TYR A 84 0.00 5.39 -3.87
C TYR A 84 -1.04 6.48 -3.56
N GLN A 85 -2.30 6.29 -3.97
CA GLN A 85 -3.37 7.24 -3.64
C GLN A 85 -3.64 7.30 -2.13
N ILE A 86 -3.61 6.16 -1.43
CA ILE A 86 -3.70 6.14 0.04
C ILE A 86 -2.60 7.02 0.63
N TYR A 87 -1.35 6.81 0.20
CA TYR A 87 -0.22 7.61 0.68
C TYR A 87 -0.41 9.11 0.43
N GLN A 88 -0.81 9.50 -0.78
CA GLN A 88 -1.06 10.90 -1.12
C GLN A 88 -2.16 11.52 -0.23
N ASN A 89 -3.23 10.77 0.05
CA ASN A 89 -4.31 11.21 0.91
C ASN A 89 -3.85 11.40 2.36
N GLU A 90 -3.15 10.43 2.93
CA GLU A 90 -2.62 10.51 4.29
C GLU A 90 -1.61 11.65 4.44
N LEU A 91 -0.74 11.83 3.45
CA LEU A 91 0.21 12.94 3.44
C LEU A 91 -0.50 14.29 3.38
N ARG A 92 -1.55 14.41 2.55
CA ARG A 92 -2.36 15.63 2.46
C ARG A 92 -3.06 15.93 3.78
N MET A 93 -3.65 14.93 4.44
CA MET A 93 -4.30 15.11 5.75
C MET A 93 -3.30 15.61 6.79
N LEU A 94 -2.15 14.95 6.91
CA LEU A 94 -1.09 15.34 7.85
C LEU A 94 -0.51 16.73 7.55
N LYS A 95 -0.50 17.16 6.28
CA LYS A 95 -0.08 18.51 5.89
C LYS A 95 -1.12 19.59 6.23
N ASN A 96 -2.41 19.26 6.14
CA ASN A 96 -3.53 20.19 6.37
C ASN A 96 -3.97 20.32 7.83
N GLU A 97 -3.50 19.46 8.74
CA GLU A 97 -3.73 19.58 10.20
C GLU A 97 -2.91 20.74 10.87
N MET A 98 -2.61 21.81 10.14
CA MET A 98 -1.91 23.02 10.62
C MET A 98 -2.74 24.28 10.44
#